data_AF-A0A958C9B6-F1
#
_entry.id   AF-A0A958C9B6-F1
#
_cell.length_a   1.000
_cell.length_b   1.000
_cell.length_c   1.000
_cell.angle_alpha   90.00
_cell.angle_beta   90.00
_cell.angle_gamma   90.00
#
_symmetry.space_group_name_H-M   'P 1'
#
loop_
_entity.id
_entity.type
_entity.pdbx_description
1 polymer ?
#
loop_
_entity_poly.entity_id
_entity_poly.type
_entity_poly.pdbx_seq_one_letter_code
_entity_poly.pdbx_strand_id
1 'polypeptide(L)'
;LVPGISRARVVRAWAGVRPLYQEDYAGSSRDATRKFALLDHKERHNIDGFITITGGKWTTFRLMAEKTVDMATSYLGERKPCITATSSVPGVDQGPYWLGHRLHEIEEKKLQGQLVCECELVTRSMLENAVRQNPTITLDDLRRDVRLGMGPCQGGWCTYRAVGIVHEMTVSETGHPAESGTAEWDVAYMQSPARNVSSSASAGAPAIPDDERALFNPNLLLRDFLQERWKGVTPILWGQQLKQERLDELIYLSVMNVDHLPDRDLSSPVTEFYRYDTTPNGNLEAPE
;
A
#
# COMPACT_ATOMS: atom_id res chain seq x y z
N LEU A 1 -21.80 -19.95 -11.94
CA LEU A 1 -21.85 -18.47 -11.85
C LEU A 1 -22.93 -18.10 -10.83
N VAL A 2 -22.68 -17.10 -9.99
CA VAL A 2 -23.65 -16.64 -8.96
C VAL A 2 -24.79 -15.88 -9.63
N PRO A 3 -26.07 -16.28 -9.47
CA PRO A 3 -27.21 -15.59 -10.09
C PRO A 3 -27.26 -14.10 -9.70
N GLY A 4 -27.50 -13.23 -10.68
CA GLY A 4 -27.63 -11.79 -10.45
C GLY A 4 -26.32 -10.99 -10.32
N ILE A 5 -25.15 -11.63 -10.39
CA ILE A 5 -23.84 -10.95 -10.28
C ILE A 5 -23.65 -9.83 -11.32
N SER A 6 -24.19 -9.98 -12.52
CA SER A 6 -24.14 -8.97 -13.59
C SER A 6 -24.94 -7.69 -13.26
N ARG A 7 -25.84 -7.75 -12.28
CA ARG A 7 -26.61 -6.62 -11.76
C ARG A 7 -26.05 -6.08 -10.45
N ALA A 8 -25.07 -6.75 -9.86
CA ALA A 8 -24.46 -6.32 -8.61
C ALA A 8 -23.61 -5.06 -8.83
N ARG A 9 -23.57 -4.20 -7.81
CA ARG A 9 -22.73 -3.00 -7.84
C ARG A 9 -21.26 -3.38 -7.67
N VAL A 10 -20.39 -2.90 -8.56
CA VAL A 10 -18.95 -3.02 -8.33
C VAL A 10 -18.54 -1.93 -7.35
N VAL A 11 -18.01 -2.33 -6.19
CA VAL A 11 -17.59 -1.39 -5.12
C VAL A 11 -16.11 -1.01 -5.26
N ARG A 12 -15.29 -1.93 -5.79
CA ARG A 12 -13.86 -1.74 -6.03
C ARG A 12 -13.41 -2.65 -7.15
N ALA A 13 -12.44 -2.19 -7.93
CA ALA A 13 -11.63 -3.03 -8.79
C ALA A 13 -10.15 -2.73 -8.59
N TRP A 14 -9.33 -3.72 -8.89
CA TRP A 14 -7.88 -3.58 -8.94
C TRP A 14 -7.36 -4.40 -10.11
N ALA A 15 -6.26 -3.94 -10.69
CA ALA A 15 -5.52 -4.66 -11.68
C ALA A 15 -4.12 -4.97 -11.12
N GLY A 16 -3.52 -6.04 -11.61
CA GLY A 16 -2.15 -6.40 -11.28
C GLY A 16 -1.51 -7.08 -12.48
N VAL A 17 -0.26 -6.71 -12.76
CA VAL A 17 0.53 -7.34 -13.81
C VAL A 17 1.24 -8.54 -13.19
N ARG A 18 1.19 -9.69 -13.87
CA ARG A 18 1.92 -10.88 -13.45
C ARG A 18 3.22 -10.95 -14.25
N PRO A 19 4.40 -10.94 -13.59
CA PRO A 19 5.69 -11.05 -14.28
C PRO A 19 5.94 -12.51 -14.67
N LEU A 20 5.24 -13.00 -15.70
CA LEU A 20 5.42 -14.37 -16.19
C LEU A 20 6.65 -14.42 -17.08
N TYR A 21 7.58 -15.31 -16.75
CA TYR A 21 8.81 -15.51 -17.51
C TYR A 21 8.83 -16.91 -18.12
N GLN A 22 9.14 -16.95 -19.41
CA GLN A 22 9.38 -18.18 -20.15
C GLN A 22 10.33 -17.86 -21.31
N GLU A 23 11.42 -18.61 -21.43
CA GLU A 23 12.33 -18.49 -22.57
C GLU A 23 11.62 -18.88 -23.87
N ASP A 24 11.94 -18.15 -24.94
CA ASP A 24 11.49 -18.42 -26.32
C ASP A 24 9.97 -18.60 -26.47
N TYR A 25 9.19 -17.89 -25.65
CA TYR A 25 7.74 -18.03 -25.62
C TYR A 25 7.05 -17.30 -26.79
N ALA A 26 6.46 -18.09 -27.70
CA ALA A 26 5.68 -17.60 -28.86
C ALA A 26 4.17 -17.88 -28.76
N GLY A 27 3.63 -18.07 -27.53
CA GLY A 27 2.23 -18.50 -27.29
C GLY A 27 1.28 -17.41 -26.75
N SER A 28 0.03 -17.80 -26.45
CA SER A 28 -0.98 -16.91 -25.88
C SER A 28 -0.86 -16.78 -24.36
N SER A 29 -0.93 -15.57 -23.78
CA SER A 29 -0.70 -15.25 -22.34
C SER A 29 -1.26 -16.24 -21.29
N ARG A 30 -2.33 -16.99 -21.60
CA ARG A 30 -2.90 -18.03 -20.70
C ARG A 30 -2.03 -19.27 -20.54
N ASP A 31 -1.18 -19.59 -21.50
CA ASP A 31 -0.39 -20.82 -21.55
C ASP A 31 1.02 -20.65 -20.95
N ALA A 32 1.38 -19.42 -20.54
CA ALA A 32 2.66 -19.13 -19.92
C ALA A 32 2.78 -19.78 -18.52
N THR A 33 3.95 -20.38 -18.24
CA THR A 33 4.21 -21.05 -16.96
C THR A 33 4.12 -20.09 -15.77
N ARG A 34 3.54 -20.57 -14.67
CA ARG A 34 3.44 -19.84 -13.39
C ARG A 34 4.51 -20.27 -12.38
N LYS A 35 5.50 -21.05 -12.79
CA LYS A 35 6.67 -21.39 -11.97
C LYS A 35 7.58 -20.17 -11.88
N PHE A 36 8.39 -20.09 -10.82
CA PHE A 36 9.46 -19.10 -10.78
C PHE A 36 10.64 -19.59 -11.63
N ALA A 37 11.42 -18.64 -12.15
CA ALA A 37 12.68 -18.89 -12.84
C ALA A 37 13.79 -18.17 -12.08
N LEU A 38 14.84 -18.93 -11.75
CA LEU A 38 16.07 -18.42 -11.15
C LEU A 38 17.15 -18.46 -12.24
N LEU A 39 17.63 -17.28 -12.64
CA LEU A 39 18.55 -17.09 -13.75
C LEU A 39 19.91 -16.74 -13.20
N ASP A 40 20.89 -17.60 -13.47
CA ASP A 40 22.30 -17.31 -13.21
C ASP A 40 22.94 -16.63 -14.42
N HIS A 41 23.33 -15.35 -14.28
CA HIS A 41 23.93 -14.61 -15.38
C HIS A 41 25.42 -14.93 -15.61
N LYS A 42 26.07 -15.70 -14.73
CA LYS A 42 27.40 -16.26 -15.00
C LYS A 42 27.33 -17.26 -16.14
N GLU A 43 26.38 -18.19 -16.08
CA GLU A 43 26.19 -19.21 -17.12
C GLU A 43 25.64 -18.60 -18.42
N ARG A 44 24.74 -17.62 -18.29
CA ARG A 44 24.01 -17.04 -19.43
C ARG A 44 24.80 -15.97 -20.18
N HIS A 45 25.47 -15.09 -19.45
CA HIS A 45 26.07 -13.86 -19.98
C HIS A 45 27.51 -13.66 -19.54
N ASN A 46 28.11 -14.63 -18.82
CA ASN A 46 29.45 -14.51 -18.23
C ASN A 46 29.59 -13.30 -17.27
N ILE A 47 28.51 -12.94 -16.58
CA ILE A 47 28.49 -11.88 -15.56
C ILE A 47 28.45 -12.51 -14.18
N ASP A 48 29.51 -12.30 -13.40
CA ASP A 48 29.65 -12.89 -12.07
C ASP A 48 28.77 -12.21 -11.02
N GLY A 49 28.21 -12.98 -10.09
CA GLY A 49 27.42 -12.49 -8.96
C GLY A 49 26.08 -11.83 -9.31
N PHE A 50 25.63 -11.87 -10.57
CA PHE A 50 24.34 -11.32 -10.97
C PHE A 50 23.30 -12.43 -11.12
N ILE A 51 22.26 -12.40 -10.29
CA ILE A 51 21.22 -13.42 -10.21
C ILE A 51 19.86 -12.74 -10.34
N THR A 52 18.98 -13.28 -11.19
CA THR A 52 17.60 -12.79 -11.34
C THR A 52 16.60 -13.86 -10.90
N ILE A 53 15.66 -13.48 -10.04
CA ILE A 53 14.46 -14.28 -9.73
C ILE A 53 13.24 -13.60 -10.34
N THR A 54 12.46 -14.33 -11.15
CA THR A 54 11.25 -13.82 -11.80
C THR A 54 10.14 -14.86 -11.82
N GLY A 55 8.90 -14.41 -12.03
CA GLY A 55 7.71 -15.25 -11.91
C GLY A 55 7.43 -15.69 -10.48
N GLY A 56 6.91 -16.90 -10.35
CA GLY A 56 6.52 -17.45 -9.06
C GLY A 56 5.18 -16.97 -8.53
N LYS A 57 4.78 -17.54 -7.41
CA LYS A 57 3.53 -17.22 -6.72
C LYS A 57 3.86 -16.72 -5.33
N TRP A 58 2.96 -15.90 -4.79
CA TRP A 58 2.97 -15.58 -3.37
C TRP A 58 3.05 -16.84 -2.50
N THR A 59 2.33 -17.91 -2.86
CA THR A 59 2.34 -19.18 -2.11
C THR A 59 3.70 -19.89 -2.10
N THR A 60 4.63 -19.53 -2.98
CA THR A 60 5.97 -20.14 -3.07
C THR A 60 7.09 -19.19 -2.68
N PHE A 61 6.79 -18.00 -2.14
CA PHE A 61 7.78 -16.95 -1.89
C PHE A 61 8.94 -17.41 -1.00
N ARG A 62 8.66 -18.20 0.05
CA ARG A 62 9.71 -18.73 0.95
C ARG A 62 10.68 -19.65 0.22
N LEU A 63 10.16 -20.55 -0.62
CA LEU A 63 10.98 -21.46 -1.42
C LEU A 63 11.79 -20.69 -2.48
N MET A 64 11.20 -19.65 -3.07
CA MET A 64 11.92 -18.76 -3.99
C MET A 64 13.09 -18.08 -3.28
N ALA A 65 12.86 -17.51 -2.10
CA ALA A 65 13.91 -16.88 -1.30
C ALA A 65 15.02 -17.87 -0.93
N GLU A 66 14.66 -19.08 -0.48
CA GLU A 66 15.62 -20.15 -0.20
C GLU A 66 16.51 -20.47 -1.41
N LYS A 67 15.92 -20.67 -2.60
CA LYS A 67 16.69 -20.96 -3.81
C LYS A 67 17.57 -19.80 -4.26
N THR A 68 17.08 -18.56 -4.16
CA THR A 68 17.86 -17.37 -4.50
C THR A 68 19.07 -17.22 -3.56
N VAL A 69 18.87 -17.38 -2.24
CA VAL A 69 19.95 -17.28 -1.26
C VAL A 69 20.93 -18.45 -1.38
N ASP A 70 20.46 -19.68 -1.66
CA ASP A 70 21.32 -20.84 -1.93
C ASP A 70 22.25 -20.61 -3.14
N MET A 71 21.81 -19.85 -4.14
CA MET A 71 22.62 -19.48 -5.29
C MET A 71 23.59 -18.36 -4.95
N ALA A 72 23.12 -17.29 -4.29
CA ALA A 72 23.98 -16.17 -3.86
C ALA A 72 25.11 -16.63 -2.93
N THR A 73 24.81 -17.50 -1.97
CA THR A 73 25.80 -18.08 -1.04
C THR A 73 26.86 -18.95 -1.72
N SER A 74 26.55 -19.51 -2.88
CA SER A 74 27.52 -20.26 -3.68
C SER A 74 28.62 -19.38 -4.27
N TYR A 75 28.30 -18.13 -4.61
CA TYR A 75 29.26 -17.11 -5.05
C TYR A 75 30.08 -16.54 -3.88
N LEU A 76 29.47 -16.42 -2.70
CA LEU A 76 30.13 -15.88 -1.51
C LEU A 76 31.05 -16.89 -0.80
N GLY A 77 31.02 -18.17 -1.19
CA GLY A 77 31.84 -19.22 -0.58
C GLY A 77 31.35 -19.67 0.81
N GLU A 78 30.19 -19.19 1.27
CA GLU A 78 29.60 -19.54 2.56
C GLU A 78 28.22 -20.17 2.39
N ARG A 79 28.10 -21.50 2.50
CA ARG A 79 26.79 -22.17 2.52
C ARG A 79 26.34 -22.48 3.95
N LYS A 80 25.15 -22.03 4.31
CA LYS A 80 24.46 -22.37 5.57
C LYS A 80 23.11 -23.03 5.23
N PRO A 81 22.68 -24.07 5.97
CA PRO A 81 21.34 -24.63 5.80
C PRO A 81 20.26 -23.58 6.01
N CYS A 82 19.25 -23.55 5.12
CA CYS A 82 18.11 -22.66 5.28
C CYS A 82 17.23 -23.10 6.46
N ILE A 83 16.98 -22.18 7.40
CA ILE A 83 16.14 -22.44 8.60
C ILE A 83 14.74 -21.84 8.50
N THR A 84 14.44 -21.10 7.42
CA THR A 84 13.22 -20.29 7.28
C THR A 84 11.92 -21.10 7.29
N ALA A 85 11.98 -22.42 7.03
CA ALA A 85 10.82 -23.30 7.11
C ALA A 85 10.30 -23.47 8.55
N THR A 86 11.17 -23.28 9.54
CA THR A 86 10.88 -23.43 10.97
C THR A 86 11.01 -22.11 11.74
N SER A 87 11.59 -21.07 11.13
CA SER A 87 11.67 -19.75 11.73
C SER A 87 10.28 -19.13 11.82
N SER A 88 9.91 -18.66 13.01
CA SER A 88 8.70 -17.88 13.20
C SER A 88 8.78 -16.55 12.47
N VAL A 89 7.67 -16.15 11.85
CA VAL A 89 7.50 -14.78 11.34
C VAL A 89 7.10 -13.85 12.50
N PRO A 90 7.42 -12.55 12.42
CA PRO A 90 6.96 -11.56 13.40
C PRO A 90 5.44 -11.63 13.63
N GLY A 91 5.02 -11.45 14.90
CA GLY A 91 3.61 -11.43 15.32
C GLY A 91 2.93 -12.78 15.49
N VAL A 92 3.66 -13.90 15.39
CA VAL A 92 3.10 -15.24 15.64
C VAL A 92 2.47 -15.39 17.03
N ASP A 93 2.96 -14.63 18.01
CA ASP A 93 2.49 -14.58 19.39
C ASP A 93 1.09 -13.96 19.54
N GLN A 94 0.57 -13.30 18.50
CA GLN A 94 -0.81 -12.80 18.46
C GLN A 94 -1.85 -13.92 18.31
N GLY A 95 -1.39 -15.13 17.97
CA GLY A 95 -2.27 -16.27 17.72
C GLY A 95 -2.98 -16.20 16.36
N PRO A 96 -3.94 -17.10 16.11
CA PRO A 96 -4.63 -17.17 14.83
C PRO A 96 -5.53 -15.97 14.62
N TYR A 97 -5.50 -15.42 13.40
CA TYR A 97 -6.46 -14.42 12.96
C TYR A 97 -7.89 -14.97 13.01
N TRP A 98 -8.83 -14.14 13.47
CA TRP A 98 -10.25 -14.45 13.44
C TRP A 98 -11.08 -13.22 13.07
N LEU A 99 -12.22 -13.44 12.40
CA LEU A 99 -13.08 -12.36 11.93
C LEU A 99 -13.81 -11.71 13.11
N GLY A 100 -13.52 -10.43 13.35
CA GLY A 100 -14.16 -9.64 14.41
C GLY A 100 -13.21 -9.24 15.55
N HIS A 101 -11.93 -9.65 15.50
CA HIS A 101 -10.95 -9.33 16.54
C HIS A 101 -10.86 -7.82 16.82
N ARG A 102 -10.88 -6.98 15.78
CA ARG A 102 -10.87 -5.52 15.96
C ARG A 102 -12.08 -5.00 16.70
N LEU A 103 -13.27 -5.49 16.34
CA LEU A 103 -14.51 -5.05 16.99
C LEU A 103 -14.47 -5.41 18.47
N HIS A 104 -14.10 -6.64 18.77
CA HIS A 104 -13.93 -7.12 20.14
C HIS A 104 -12.92 -6.26 20.92
N GLU A 105 -11.73 -6.00 20.36
CA GLU A 105 -10.74 -5.13 21.01
C GLU A 105 -11.25 -3.71 21.24
N ILE A 106 -11.97 -3.13 20.28
CA ILE A 106 -12.55 -1.80 20.40
C ILE A 106 -13.62 -1.75 21.50
N GLU A 107 -14.48 -2.76 21.59
CA GLU A 107 -15.53 -2.83 22.61
C GLU A 107 -14.96 -3.03 24.00
N GLU A 108 -14.06 -4.01 24.16
CA GLU A 108 -13.41 -4.33 25.44
C GLU A 108 -12.56 -3.17 25.97
N LYS A 109 -11.81 -2.49 25.08
CA LYS A 109 -10.95 -1.36 25.44
C LYS A 109 -11.65 0.00 25.33
N LYS A 110 -12.93 0.03 24.96
CA LYS A 110 -13.75 1.26 24.80
C LYS A 110 -13.10 2.30 23.88
N LEU A 111 -12.61 1.86 22.72
CA LEU A 111 -11.86 2.67 21.76
C LEU A 111 -12.72 3.33 20.67
N GLN A 112 -14.05 3.35 20.82
CA GLN A 112 -14.97 3.87 19.79
C GLN A 112 -14.66 5.33 19.42
N GLY A 113 -14.25 6.13 20.41
CA GLY A 113 -13.86 7.53 20.20
C GLY A 113 -12.55 7.73 19.42
N GLN A 114 -11.77 6.67 19.18
CA GLN A 114 -10.53 6.74 18.40
C GLN A 114 -10.71 6.33 16.93
N LEU A 115 -11.91 5.98 16.49
CA LEU A 115 -12.12 5.48 15.12
C LEU A 115 -11.82 6.56 14.08
N VAL A 116 -10.87 6.26 13.19
CA VAL A 116 -10.56 7.05 12.00
C VAL A 116 -11.30 6.48 10.79
N CYS A 117 -11.30 5.14 10.63
CA CYS A 117 -12.05 4.43 9.60
C CYS A 117 -13.01 3.42 10.23
N GLU A 118 -14.30 3.74 10.20
CA GLU A 118 -15.37 2.90 10.75
C GLU A 118 -15.55 1.61 9.96
N CYS A 119 -15.32 1.66 8.64
CA CYS A 119 -15.51 0.51 7.75
C CYS A 119 -14.53 -0.64 8.00
N GLU A 120 -13.31 -0.32 8.44
CA GLU A 120 -12.23 -1.28 8.67
C GLU A 120 -11.76 -1.26 10.14
N LEU A 121 -12.50 -0.56 11.00
CA LEU A 121 -12.24 -0.43 12.43
C LEU A 121 -10.81 0.03 12.73
N VAL A 122 -10.31 0.99 11.94
CA VAL A 122 -8.98 1.59 12.11
C VAL A 122 -9.08 2.70 13.13
N THR A 123 -8.26 2.62 14.18
CA THR A 123 -8.17 3.64 15.23
C THR A 123 -7.04 4.63 14.95
N ARG A 124 -7.06 5.80 15.61
CA ARG A 124 -6.01 6.81 15.52
C ARG A 124 -4.65 6.25 15.92
N SER A 125 -4.58 5.49 17.02
CA SER A 125 -3.32 4.87 17.48
C SER A 125 -2.74 3.89 16.46
N MET A 126 -3.57 3.09 15.77
CA MET A 126 -3.10 2.24 14.67
C MET A 126 -2.46 3.06 13.55
N LEU A 127 -3.10 4.17 13.16
CA LEU A 127 -2.60 5.04 12.12
C LEU A 127 -1.27 5.70 12.53
N GLU A 128 -1.22 6.28 13.73
CA GLU A 128 -0.02 6.94 14.23
C GLU A 128 1.16 5.95 14.35
N ASN A 129 0.93 4.73 14.82
CA ASN A 129 1.99 3.74 14.92
C ASN A 129 2.46 3.26 13.55
N ALA A 130 1.55 3.09 12.58
CA ALA A 130 1.94 2.78 11.21
C ALA A 130 2.84 3.88 10.63
N VAL A 131 2.50 5.16 10.85
CA VAL A 131 3.33 6.30 10.43
C VAL A 131 4.69 6.33 11.14
N ARG A 132 4.76 5.96 12.43
CA ARG A 132 6.01 5.92 13.20
C ARG A 132 6.93 4.77 12.78
N GLN A 133 6.36 3.58 12.59
CA GLN A 133 7.12 2.35 12.39
C GLN A 133 7.53 2.13 10.94
N ASN A 134 6.70 2.60 10.01
CA ASN A 134 6.99 2.55 8.59
C ASN A 134 7.16 3.98 8.09
N PRO A 135 8.30 4.36 7.49
CA PRO A 135 8.43 5.63 6.79
C PRO A 135 7.39 5.64 5.66
N THR A 136 6.23 6.21 5.99
CA THR A 136 5.00 6.09 5.21
C THR A 136 4.97 7.25 4.24
N ILE A 137 5.35 7.02 2.99
CA ILE A 137 5.46 8.08 1.98
C ILE A 137 4.08 8.41 1.39
N THR A 138 3.11 7.50 1.49
CA THR A 138 1.76 7.67 0.91
C THR A 138 0.64 7.20 1.83
N LEU A 139 -0.57 7.75 1.70
CA LEU A 139 -1.75 7.19 2.39
C LEU A 139 -2.07 5.75 1.95
N ASP A 140 -1.55 5.34 0.80
CA ASP A 140 -1.70 4.00 0.28
C ASP A 140 -0.83 2.98 1.03
N ASP A 141 0.27 3.41 1.66
CA ASP A 141 1.02 2.59 2.62
C ASP A 141 0.16 2.31 3.85
N LEU A 142 -0.49 3.34 4.43
CA LEU A 142 -1.44 3.16 5.54
C LEU A 142 -2.62 2.27 5.16
N ARG A 143 -3.06 2.33 3.90
CA ARG A 143 -4.05 1.39 3.37
C ARG A 143 -3.53 -0.05 3.38
N ARG A 144 -2.28 -0.30 3.05
CA ARG A 144 -1.67 -1.65 3.12
C ARG A 144 -1.45 -2.11 4.57
N ASP A 145 -0.98 -1.19 5.40
CA ASP A 145 -0.51 -1.46 6.77
C ASP A 145 -1.62 -1.58 7.79
N VAL A 146 -2.67 -0.76 7.69
CA VAL A 146 -3.79 -0.77 8.66
C VAL A 146 -5.16 -1.02 8.04
N ARG A 147 -5.21 -1.19 6.71
CA ARG A 147 -6.45 -1.31 5.91
C ARG A 147 -7.28 -0.01 5.84
N LEU A 148 -6.63 1.15 5.99
CA LEU A 148 -7.29 2.46 5.86
C LEU A 148 -8.04 2.56 4.52
N GLY A 149 -9.36 2.80 4.59
CA GLY A 149 -10.18 3.01 3.39
C GLY A 149 -10.36 1.78 2.49
N MET A 150 -10.08 0.56 2.98
CA MET A 150 -10.33 -0.68 2.22
C MET A 150 -11.79 -1.13 2.23
N GLY A 151 -12.61 -0.60 3.14
CA GLY A 151 -14.02 -0.95 3.25
C GLY A 151 -14.92 -0.28 2.19
N PRO A 152 -16.25 -0.42 2.29
CA PRO A 152 -17.18 -0.06 1.22
C PRO A 152 -17.19 1.43 0.86
N CYS A 153 -16.76 2.33 1.75
CA CYS A 153 -16.65 3.76 1.45
C CYS A 153 -15.40 4.13 0.63
N GLN A 154 -14.46 3.20 0.42
CA GLN A 154 -13.24 3.38 -0.38
C GLN A 154 -12.37 4.59 0.05
N GLY A 155 -12.31 4.88 1.35
CA GLY A 155 -11.60 6.07 1.87
C GLY A 155 -12.49 7.32 1.98
N GLY A 156 -13.79 7.20 1.71
CA GLY A 156 -14.79 8.26 1.67
C GLY A 156 -14.68 9.37 2.73
N TRP A 157 -14.35 8.96 3.95
CA TRP A 157 -14.38 9.82 5.13
C TRP A 157 -13.04 9.82 5.87
N CYS A 158 -12.45 8.63 6.00
CA CYS A 158 -11.23 8.44 6.75
C CYS A 158 -9.99 9.09 6.13
N THR A 159 -9.99 9.39 4.82
CA THR A 159 -8.83 10.00 4.14
C THR A 159 -8.51 11.38 4.70
N TYR A 160 -9.47 12.30 4.80
CA TYR A 160 -9.23 13.63 5.36
C TYR A 160 -8.75 13.57 6.81
N ARG A 161 -9.36 12.69 7.61
CA ARG A 161 -8.97 12.48 9.01
C ARG A 161 -7.53 11.97 9.10
N ALA A 162 -7.18 11.00 8.26
CA ALA A 162 -5.84 10.43 8.22
C ALA A 162 -4.80 11.47 7.79
N VAL A 163 -5.09 12.25 6.74
CA VAL A 163 -4.21 13.35 6.29
C VAL A 163 -3.99 14.37 7.39
N GLY A 164 -5.06 14.76 8.11
CA GLY A 164 -4.95 15.67 9.25
C GLY A 164 -4.07 15.10 10.37
N ILE A 165 -4.23 13.82 10.71
CA ILE A 165 -3.39 13.15 11.71
C ILE A 165 -1.92 13.10 11.28
N VAL A 166 -1.65 12.73 10.02
CA VAL A 166 -0.29 12.71 9.48
C VAL A 166 0.32 14.12 9.52
N HIS A 167 -0.44 15.15 9.16
CA HIS A 167 0.01 16.54 9.26
C HIS A 167 0.33 16.97 10.70
N GLU A 168 -0.54 16.63 11.66
CA GLU A 168 -0.30 16.93 13.07
C GLU A 168 1.01 16.29 13.57
N MET A 169 1.29 15.07 13.15
CA MET A 169 2.52 14.35 13.50
C MET A 169 3.75 15.01 12.89
N THR A 170 3.71 15.40 11.61
CA THR A 170 4.87 16.03 10.95
C THR A 170 5.18 17.44 11.47
N VAL A 171 4.16 18.23 11.82
CA VAL A 171 4.36 19.58 12.38
C VAL A 171 4.90 19.52 13.81
N SER A 172 4.39 18.60 14.63
CA SER A 172 4.77 18.48 16.05
C SER A 172 6.24 18.09 16.26
N GLU A 173 6.92 17.59 15.23
CA GLU A 173 8.27 17.01 15.32
C GLU A 173 9.39 17.89 14.76
N THR A 174 9.06 19.11 14.34
CA THR A 174 10.03 20.13 13.91
C THR A 174 11.03 20.58 15.01
N GLY A 175 11.06 19.93 16.18
CA GLY A 175 11.89 20.28 17.33
C GLY A 175 12.91 19.24 17.83
N HIS A 176 12.90 17.98 17.36
CA HIS A 176 13.86 16.97 17.84
C HIS A 176 14.28 16.03 16.70
N PRO A 177 15.59 15.89 16.39
CA PRO A 177 16.04 14.90 15.43
C PRO A 177 15.76 13.50 16.00
N ALA A 178 14.93 12.71 15.31
CA ALA A 178 14.74 11.31 15.64
C ALA A 178 16.09 10.59 15.46
N GLU A 179 16.49 9.80 16.47
CA GLU A 179 17.68 8.97 16.36
C GLU A 179 17.56 8.07 15.13
N SER A 180 18.60 8.04 14.30
CA SER A 180 18.70 7.15 13.14
C SER A 180 18.95 5.71 13.59
N GLY A 181 17.98 5.13 14.30
CA GLY A 181 17.86 3.70 14.42
C GLY A 181 17.40 3.14 13.08
N THR A 182 17.93 2.00 12.67
CA THR A 182 17.34 1.22 11.58
C THR A 182 15.93 0.84 12.01
N ALA A 183 14.92 1.56 11.52
CA ALA A 183 13.53 1.25 11.81
C ALA A 183 13.24 -0.13 11.23
N GLU A 184 13.15 -1.14 12.09
CA GLU A 184 12.72 -2.47 11.71
C GLU A 184 11.23 -2.39 11.37
N TRP A 185 10.88 -2.79 10.14
CA TRP A 185 9.52 -2.70 9.62
C TRP A 185 8.60 -3.71 10.35
N ASP A 186 8.06 -3.31 11.51
CA ASP A 186 7.20 -4.16 12.36
C ASP A 186 5.71 -3.94 12.08
N VAL A 187 5.21 -4.57 11.02
CA VAL A 187 3.77 -4.55 10.67
C VAL A 187 2.90 -5.49 11.50
N ALA A 188 3.50 -6.32 12.34
CA ALA A 188 2.81 -7.49 12.86
C ALA A 188 1.58 -7.08 13.68
N TYR A 189 1.71 -6.03 14.50
CA TYR A 189 0.68 -5.58 15.43
C TYR A 189 -0.13 -4.39 14.95
N MET A 190 0.18 -3.81 13.78
CA MET A 190 -0.49 -2.61 13.27
C MET A 190 -2.02 -2.80 13.11
N GLN A 191 -2.46 -4.05 12.97
CA GLN A 191 -3.86 -4.41 12.77
C GLN A 191 -4.66 -4.64 14.07
N SER A 192 -4.04 -4.50 15.26
CA SER A 192 -4.67 -4.70 16.58
C SER A 192 -4.92 -3.35 17.30
N PRO A 193 -6.17 -2.85 17.37
CA PRO A 193 -6.51 -1.66 18.14
C PRO A 193 -5.94 -1.63 19.57
N ALA A 194 -6.06 -2.73 20.31
CA ALA A 194 -5.64 -2.79 21.71
C ALA A 194 -4.11 -2.68 21.86
N ARG A 195 -3.35 -3.35 21.00
CA ARG A 195 -1.88 -3.29 21.02
C ARG A 195 -1.37 -1.90 20.69
N ASN A 196 -1.95 -1.25 19.68
CA ASN A 196 -1.54 0.08 19.24
C ASN A 196 -1.75 1.17 20.30
N VAL A 197 -2.77 1.03 21.14
CA VAL A 197 -2.97 1.93 22.29
C VAL A 197 -1.93 1.69 23.39
N SER A 198 -1.54 0.43 23.62
CA SER A 198 -0.53 0.09 24.64
C SER A 198 0.91 0.40 24.22
N SER A 199 1.18 0.43 22.92
CA SER A 199 2.50 0.65 22.35
C SER A 199 2.83 2.13 22.20
N SER A 200 2.44 2.98 23.15
CA SER A 200 2.88 4.38 23.21
C SER A 200 4.39 4.44 23.53
N ALA A 201 5.21 3.90 22.64
CA ALA A 201 6.63 4.13 22.63
C ALA A 201 6.83 5.61 22.29
N SER A 202 7.69 6.27 23.07
CA SER A 202 8.09 7.66 22.97
C SER A 202 8.89 8.00 21.71
N ALA A 203 8.78 7.19 20.66
CA ALA A 203 9.41 7.45 19.38
C ALA A 203 8.56 8.49 18.63
N GLY A 204 9.19 9.59 18.22
CA GLY A 204 8.62 10.46 17.20
C GLY A 204 8.39 9.68 15.90
N ALA A 205 7.64 10.26 14.97
CA ALA A 205 7.62 9.87 13.59
C ALA A 205 9.07 9.82 13.06
N PRO A 206 9.31 8.96 12.05
CA PRO A 206 10.65 8.79 11.51
C PRO A 206 11.17 10.13 11.01
N ALA A 207 12.45 10.40 11.22
CA ALA A 207 13.11 11.54 10.60
C ALA A 207 12.99 11.39 9.08
N ILE A 208 12.13 12.21 8.48
CA ILE A 208 11.92 12.24 7.04
C ILE A 208 13.16 12.91 6.43
N PRO A 209 13.88 12.25 5.51
CA PRO A 209 14.98 12.88 4.77
C PRO A 209 14.53 14.20 4.13
N ASP A 210 15.38 15.22 4.15
CA ASP A 210 14.99 16.56 3.66
C ASP A 210 14.56 16.56 2.18
N ASP A 211 15.11 15.63 1.38
CA ASP A 211 14.76 15.40 -0.02
C ASP A 211 13.40 14.70 -0.20
N GLU A 212 12.94 13.94 0.80
CA GLU A 212 11.63 13.29 0.79
C GLU A 212 10.54 14.11 1.49
N ARG A 213 10.90 15.19 2.19
CA ARG A 213 9.95 16.03 2.96
C ARG A 213 8.79 16.59 2.12
N ALA A 214 9.03 16.86 0.84
CA ALA A 214 8.00 17.29 -0.10
C ALA A 214 6.92 16.20 -0.33
N LEU A 215 7.28 14.92 -0.24
CA LEU A 215 6.36 13.79 -0.39
C LEU A 215 5.42 13.66 0.82
N PHE A 216 5.84 14.14 1.99
CA PHE A 216 5.02 14.18 3.21
C PHE A 216 4.10 15.40 3.30
N ASN A 217 3.95 16.16 2.20
CA ASN A 217 2.99 17.25 2.14
C ASN A 217 1.54 16.69 2.21
N PRO A 218 0.72 17.11 3.20
CA PRO A 218 -0.65 16.61 3.37
C PRO A 218 -1.56 16.82 2.15
N ASN A 219 -1.38 17.91 1.41
CA ASN A 219 -2.14 18.21 0.21
C ASN A 219 -1.77 17.24 -0.93
N LEU A 220 -0.48 16.94 -1.08
CA LEU A 220 0.00 15.96 -2.06
C LEU A 220 -0.51 14.56 -1.71
N LEU A 221 -0.42 14.15 -0.44
CA LEU A 221 -0.93 12.86 0.06
C LEU A 221 -2.43 12.67 -0.22
N LEU A 222 -3.22 13.72 -0.01
CA LEU A 222 -4.66 13.71 -0.29
C LEU A 222 -4.93 13.58 -1.80
N ARG A 223 -4.23 14.38 -2.63
CA ARG A 223 -4.36 14.35 -4.10
C ARG A 223 -4.01 12.97 -4.65
N ASP A 224 -2.87 12.42 -4.26
CA ASP A 224 -2.39 11.11 -4.73
C ASP A 224 -3.36 9.98 -4.37
N PHE A 225 -3.90 9.99 -3.15
CA PHE A 225 -4.86 8.98 -2.74
C PHE A 225 -6.17 9.02 -3.53
N LEU A 226 -6.69 10.22 -3.79
CA LEU A 226 -7.92 10.40 -4.57
C LEU A 226 -7.72 10.02 -6.03
N GLN A 227 -6.57 10.37 -6.59
CA GLN A 227 -6.17 9.95 -7.93
C GLN A 227 -6.14 8.42 -8.05
N GLU A 228 -5.47 7.72 -7.13
CA GLU A 228 -5.44 6.25 -7.14
C GLU A 228 -6.82 5.62 -6.92
N ARG A 229 -7.67 6.26 -6.10
CA ARG A 229 -9.06 5.82 -5.91
C ARG A 229 -9.82 5.78 -7.23
N TRP A 230 -9.83 6.87 -8.01
CA TRP A 230 -10.60 6.93 -9.24
C TRP A 230 -9.94 6.17 -10.39
N LYS A 231 -8.63 6.30 -10.55
CA LYS A 231 -7.84 5.56 -11.55
C LYS A 231 -8.17 4.06 -11.57
N GLY A 232 -8.27 3.44 -10.41
CA GLY A 232 -8.54 1.99 -10.31
C GLY A 232 -9.94 1.57 -10.77
N VAL A 233 -10.91 2.48 -10.73
CA VAL A 233 -12.32 2.18 -11.05
C VAL A 233 -12.78 2.76 -12.38
N THR A 234 -12.26 3.89 -12.84
CA THR A 234 -12.71 4.56 -14.08
C THR A 234 -12.89 3.62 -15.27
N PRO A 235 -11.96 2.69 -15.58
CA PRO A 235 -12.09 1.80 -16.74
C PRO A 235 -13.28 0.83 -16.70
N ILE A 236 -13.90 0.65 -15.52
CA ILE A 236 -15.01 -0.30 -15.32
C ILE A 236 -16.34 0.37 -14.99
N LEU A 237 -16.38 1.71 -14.89
CA LEU A 237 -17.60 2.43 -14.54
C LEU A 237 -18.55 2.55 -15.74
N TRP A 238 -19.82 2.26 -15.52
CA TRP A 238 -20.87 2.42 -16.52
C TRP A 238 -22.24 2.70 -15.88
N GLY A 239 -23.17 3.25 -16.66
CA GLY A 239 -24.56 3.44 -16.25
C GLY A 239 -24.73 4.29 -14.97
N GLN A 240 -25.51 3.77 -14.01
CA GLN A 240 -25.78 4.47 -12.74
C GLN A 240 -24.53 4.59 -11.85
N GLN A 241 -23.60 3.64 -11.92
CA GLN A 241 -22.37 3.68 -11.14
C GLN A 241 -21.49 4.84 -11.58
N LEU A 242 -21.34 5.05 -12.89
CA LEU A 242 -20.60 6.20 -13.43
C LEU A 242 -21.19 7.54 -12.95
N LYS A 243 -22.52 7.67 -12.92
CA LYS A 243 -23.18 8.89 -12.42
C LYS A 243 -22.91 9.13 -10.93
N GLN A 244 -22.92 8.06 -10.13
CA GLN A 244 -22.63 8.13 -8.70
C GLN A 244 -21.17 8.50 -8.45
N GLU A 245 -20.22 7.80 -9.08
CA GLU A 245 -18.80 8.10 -8.90
C GLU A 245 -18.43 9.49 -9.43
N ARG A 246 -19.07 9.98 -10.50
CA ARG A 246 -18.90 11.36 -10.96
C ARG A 246 -19.47 12.38 -9.96
N LEU A 247 -20.60 12.09 -9.33
CA LEU A 247 -21.12 12.93 -8.26
C LEU A 247 -20.18 12.94 -7.05
N ASP A 248 -19.68 11.77 -6.64
CA ASP A 248 -18.70 11.64 -5.57
C ASP A 248 -17.45 12.46 -5.89
N GLU A 249 -16.89 12.31 -7.09
CA GLU A 249 -15.76 13.11 -7.56
C GLU A 249 -16.03 14.62 -7.48
N LEU A 250 -17.19 15.08 -7.93
CA LEU A 250 -17.58 16.50 -7.83
C LEU A 250 -17.73 16.97 -6.38
N ILE A 251 -18.16 16.10 -5.45
CA ILE A 251 -18.18 16.43 -4.03
C ILE A 251 -16.75 16.64 -3.52
N TYR A 252 -15.81 15.77 -3.88
CA TYR A 252 -14.40 15.92 -3.49
C TYR A 252 -13.77 17.17 -4.09
N LEU A 253 -13.90 17.36 -5.41
CA LEU A 253 -13.29 18.49 -6.09
C LEU A 253 -13.95 19.79 -5.64
N SER A 254 -15.28 19.93 -5.79
CA SER A 254 -15.95 21.21 -5.59
C SER A 254 -16.35 21.50 -4.14
N VAL A 255 -16.99 20.56 -3.45
CA VAL A 255 -17.50 20.82 -2.08
C VAL A 255 -16.38 20.77 -1.06
N MET A 256 -15.48 19.79 -1.20
CA MET A 256 -14.31 19.64 -0.33
C MET A 256 -13.08 20.41 -0.83
N ASN A 257 -13.22 21.13 -1.95
CA ASN A 257 -12.24 22.08 -2.51
C ASN A 257 -10.87 21.46 -2.80
N VAL A 258 -10.83 20.16 -3.13
CA VAL A 258 -9.58 19.43 -3.40
C VAL A 258 -8.86 19.97 -4.65
N ASP A 259 -9.61 20.46 -5.63
CA ASP A 259 -9.08 21.09 -6.85
C ASP A 259 -8.39 22.44 -6.60
N HIS A 260 -8.57 23.02 -5.40
CA HIS A 260 -7.95 24.27 -4.98
C HIS A 260 -7.01 24.12 -3.78
N LEU A 261 -6.54 22.91 -3.49
CA LEU A 261 -5.48 22.72 -2.50
C LEU A 261 -4.24 23.56 -2.87
N PRO A 262 -3.51 24.10 -1.87
CA PRO A 262 -2.25 24.77 -2.10
C PRO A 262 -1.17 23.77 -2.56
N ASP A 263 0.01 24.30 -2.91
CA ASP A 263 1.15 23.49 -3.37
C ASP A 263 0.85 22.67 -4.64
N ARG A 264 0.17 23.30 -5.61
CA ARG A 264 -0.29 22.66 -6.86
C ARG A 264 0.84 22.12 -7.72
N ASP A 265 2.01 22.73 -7.61
CA ASP A 265 3.25 22.39 -8.30
C ASP A 265 3.94 21.15 -7.73
N LEU A 266 3.59 20.72 -6.52
CA LEU A 266 4.08 19.45 -5.99
C LEU A 266 3.54 18.27 -6.80
N SER A 267 4.44 17.34 -7.10
CA SER A 267 4.17 16.08 -7.76
C SER A 267 4.88 14.92 -7.04
N SER A 268 4.35 13.73 -7.24
CA SER A 268 4.95 12.45 -6.88
C SER A 268 4.92 11.51 -8.09
N PRO A 269 5.67 10.40 -8.07
CA PRO A 269 5.54 9.36 -9.10
C PRO A 269 4.11 8.83 -9.28
N VAL A 270 3.27 8.94 -8.24
CA VAL A 270 1.85 8.57 -8.30
C VAL A 270 1.07 9.60 -9.12
N THR A 271 1.30 10.90 -8.86
CA THR A 271 0.63 12.01 -9.56
C THR A 271 1.09 12.15 -11.01
N GLU A 272 2.37 11.93 -11.31
CA GLU A 272 2.95 12.10 -12.65
C GLU A 272 2.54 11.00 -13.62
N PHE A 273 2.41 9.75 -13.14
CA PHE A 273 2.11 8.60 -14.00
C PHE A 273 0.70 8.68 -14.61
N TYR A 274 -0.24 9.39 -13.97
CA TYR A 274 -1.65 9.45 -14.40
C TYR A 274 -2.22 10.87 -14.47
N ARG A 275 -1.70 11.71 -15.37
CA ARG A 275 -2.42 12.93 -15.76
C ARG A 275 -3.61 12.56 -16.64
N TYR A 276 -4.77 12.33 -16.03
CA TYR A 276 -6.03 12.34 -16.77
C TYR A 276 -6.47 13.79 -16.94
N ASP A 277 -6.68 14.24 -18.17
CA ASP A 277 -7.34 15.52 -18.40
C ASP A 277 -8.81 15.40 -17.97
N THR A 278 -9.12 15.93 -16.79
CA THR A 278 -10.49 15.94 -16.23
C THR A 278 -11.32 17.11 -16.75
N THR A 279 -10.76 17.94 -17.65
CA THR A 279 -11.47 19.07 -18.24
C THR A 279 -12.57 18.52 -19.16
N PRO A 280 -13.85 18.89 -18.99
CA PRO A 280 -14.94 18.39 -19.84
C PRO A 280 -14.78 18.66 -21.35
N ASN A 281 -13.80 19.48 -21.74
CA ASN A 281 -13.44 19.82 -23.12
C ASN A 281 -11.90 19.77 -23.36
N GLY A 282 -11.18 18.99 -22.56
CA GLY A 282 -9.74 18.81 -22.70
C GLY A 282 -9.39 18.22 -24.05
N ASN A 283 -8.63 18.95 -24.88
CA ASN A 283 -8.15 18.46 -26.15
C ASN A 283 -7.30 17.20 -25.91
N LEU A 284 -7.79 16.06 -26.42
CA LEU A 284 -7.01 14.84 -26.57
C LEU A 284 -5.96 15.06 -27.67
N GLU A 285 -4.96 15.88 -27.42
CA GLU A 285 -3.73 15.83 -28.21
C GLU A 285 -2.95 14.61 -27.75
N ALA A 286 -2.91 13.60 -28.62
CA ALA A 286 -2.12 12.40 -28.41
C ALA A 286 -0.64 12.79 -28.27
N PRO A 287 0.12 12.14 -27.37
CA PRO A 287 1.57 12.32 -27.34
C PRO A 287 2.17 11.87 -28.68
N GLU A 288 3.01 12.72 -29.27
CA GLU A 288 3.86 12.39 -30.43
C GLU A 288 4.83 11.24 -30.14
#